data_AF-A0A947PAT8-F1
#
_entry.id   AF-A0A947PAT8-F1
#
_cell.length_a   1.000
_cell.length_b   1.000
_cell.length_c   1.000
_cell.angle_alpha   90.00
_cell.angle_beta   90.00
_cell.angle_gamma   90.00
#
_symmetry.space_group_name_H-M   'P 1'
#
loop_
_entity.id
_entity.type
_entity.pdbx_description
1 polymer ?
#
loop_
_entity_poly.entity_id
_entity_poly.type
_entity_poly.pdbx_seq_one_letter_code
_entity_poly.pdbx_strand_id
1 'polypeptide(L)'
;MGNSQKEILANILEHQHSVMLDVWKEKELVQSLLLKRDIHPDFFISHFGSRVLDYFVSVLRGKNAPGQCPVISVMLHFFQRRGIKLDEVFHICSGMRNTIVDILLELGIKHS
;
A
#
# COMPACT_ATOMS: atom_id res chain seq x y z
N MET A 1 -19.54 6.50 -16.95
CA MET A 1 -18.27 5.82 -17.35
C MET A 1 -17.32 5.55 -16.19
N GLY A 2 -17.33 6.30 -15.07
CA GLY A 2 -16.32 6.16 -13.99
C GLY A 2 -16.36 4.88 -13.12
N ASN A 3 -17.46 4.14 -13.07
CA ASN A 3 -17.54 2.93 -12.23
C ASN A 3 -16.89 1.69 -12.87
N SER A 4 -16.89 1.56 -14.19
CA SER A 4 -16.35 0.37 -14.86
C SER A 4 -14.81 0.32 -14.81
N GLN A 5 -14.13 1.45 -14.99
CA GLN A 5 -12.67 1.50 -14.93
C GLN A 5 -12.12 1.25 -13.52
N LYS A 6 -12.76 1.80 -12.49
CA LYS A 6 -12.40 1.54 -11.09
C LYS A 6 -12.58 0.07 -10.72
N GLU A 7 -13.64 -0.56 -11.22
CA GLU A 7 -13.91 -1.98 -10.98
C GLU A 7 -12.86 -2.88 -11.66
N ILE A 8 -12.47 -2.56 -12.90
CA ILE A 8 -11.37 -3.26 -13.59
C ILE A 8 -10.07 -3.12 -12.80
N LEU A 9 -9.72 -1.91 -12.36
CA LEU A 9 -8.53 -1.68 -11.53
C LEU A 9 -8.62 -2.46 -10.22
N ALA A 10 -9.75 -2.43 -9.52
CA ALA A 10 -9.95 -3.18 -8.29
C ALA A 10 -9.72 -4.69 -8.49
N ASN A 11 -10.27 -5.27 -9.57
CA ASN A 11 -10.07 -6.67 -9.90
C ASN A 11 -8.58 -6.97 -10.15
N ILE A 12 -7.89 -6.14 -10.92
CA ILE A 12 -6.47 -6.35 -11.24
C ILE A 12 -5.61 -6.29 -9.97
N LEU A 13 -5.85 -5.29 -9.12
CA LEU A 13 -5.11 -5.14 -7.87
C LEU A 13 -5.40 -6.28 -6.90
N GLU A 14 -6.63 -6.81 -6.86
CA GLU A 14 -6.95 -7.99 -6.05
C GLU A 14 -6.23 -9.25 -6.55
N HIS A 15 -6.09 -9.44 -7.87
CA HIS A 15 -5.33 -10.55 -8.44
C HIS A 15 -3.82 -10.41 -8.24
N GLN A 16 -3.30 -9.18 -8.24
CA GLN A 16 -1.88 -8.87 -8.02
C GLN A 16 -1.53 -8.63 -6.55
N HIS A 17 -2.44 -8.96 -5.62
CA HIS A 17 -2.33 -8.59 -4.22
C HIS A 17 -1.02 -9.07 -3.56
N SER A 18 -0.70 -10.36 -3.66
CA SER A 18 0.53 -10.92 -3.09
C SER A 18 1.79 -10.29 -3.71
N VAL A 19 1.81 -10.17 -5.05
CA VAL A 19 2.92 -9.57 -5.80
C VAL A 19 3.16 -8.13 -5.35
N MET A 20 2.10 -7.33 -5.19
CA MET A 20 2.22 -5.96 -4.69
C MET A 20 2.83 -5.90 -3.28
N LEU A 21 2.42 -6.80 -2.39
CA LEU A 21 2.95 -6.82 -1.04
C LEU A 21 4.44 -7.19 -1.01
N ASP A 22 4.84 -8.17 -1.81
CA ASP A 22 6.25 -8.56 -1.95
C ASP A 22 7.08 -7.44 -2.61
N VAL A 23 6.61 -6.84 -3.70
CA VAL A 23 7.34 -5.73 -4.34
C VAL A 23 7.42 -4.51 -3.44
N TRP A 24 6.36 -4.19 -2.69
CA TRP A 24 6.33 -3.05 -1.78
C TRP A 24 7.32 -3.21 -0.62
N LYS A 25 7.33 -4.37 0.05
CA LYS A 25 8.27 -4.61 1.15
C LYS A 25 9.71 -4.61 0.69
N GLU A 26 9.97 -5.03 -0.56
CA GLU A 26 11.32 -5.10 -1.12
C GLU A 26 11.86 -3.75 -1.62
N LYS A 27 11.03 -2.69 -1.70
CA LYS A 27 11.52 -1.34 -2.08
C LYS A 27 12.62 -0.90 -1.12
N GLU A 28 13.80 -0.56 -1.64
CA GLU A 28 15.01 -0.22 -0.86
C GLU A 28 14.75 0.83 0.24
N LEU A 29 14.06 1.92 -0.10
CA LEU A 29 13.72 2.97 0.87
C LEU A 29 12.74 2.47 1.94
N VAL A 30 11.79 1.60 1.59
CA VAL A 30 10.85 1.01 2.55
C VAL A 30 11.60 0.08 3.51
N GLN A 31 12.43 -0.82 2.98
CA GLN A 31 13.25 -1.72 3.79
C GLN A 31 14.14 -0.96 4.77
N SER A 32 14.91 0.01 4.27
CA SER A 32 15.84 0.78 5.11
C SER A 32 15.14 1.56 6.23
N LEU A 33 13.97 2.16 5.97
CA LEU A 33 13.21 2.90 6.97
C LEU A 33 12.63 2.01 8.07
N LEU A 34 12.17 0.80 7.70
CA LEU A 34 11.61 -0.18 8.62
C LEU A 34 12.70 -0.85 9.46
N LEU A 35 13.75 -1.37 8.82
CA LEU A 35 14.84 -2.10 9.47
C LEU A 35 15.64 -1.22 10.42
N LYS A 36 15.84 0.07 10.11
CA LYS A 36 16.47 1.05 11.00
C LYS A 36 15.78 1.15 12.38
N ARG A 37 14.53 0.69 12.49
CA ARG A 37 13.70 0.78 13.70
C ARG A 37 13.22 -0.57 14.18
N ASP A 38 13.91 -1.63 13.77
CA ASP A 38 13.63 -3.00 14.20
C ASP A 38 12.20 -3.44 13.85
N ILE A 39 11.75 -3.06 12.65
CA ILE A 39 10.48 -3.50 12.08
C ILE A 39 10.82 -4.40 10.89
N HIS A 40 10.54 -5.69 11.02
CA HIS A 40 10.75 -6.63 9.91
C HIS A 40 9.77 -6.33 8.76
N PRO A 41 10.22 -6.29 7.49
CA PRO A 41 9.34 -6.01 6.35
C PRO A 41 8.14 -6.97 6.24
N ASP A 42 8.35 -8.27 6.49
CA ASP A 42 7.26 -9.26 6.51
C ASP A 42 6.25 -9.01 7.63
N PHE A 43 6.71 -8.57 8.82
CA PHE A 43 5.80 -8.16 9.88
C PHE A 43 4.98 -6.94 9.46
N PHE A 44 5.62 -5.94 8.86
CA PHE A 44 4.94 -4.76 8.36
C PHE A 44 3.84 -5.08 7.34
N ILE A 45 4.14 -5.92 6.35
CA ILE A 45 3.17 -6.33 5.33
C ILE A 45 2.03 -7.16 5.93
N SER A 46 2.35 -8.17 6.74
CA SER A 46 1.32 -9.05 7.31
C SER A 46 0.41 -8.34 8.30
N HIS A 47 0.94 -7.37 9.07
CA HIS A 47 0.20 -6.68 10.11
C HIS A 47 -0.53 -5.41 9.62
N PHE A 48 0.05 -4.69 8.65
CA PHE A 48 -0.48 -3.43 8.13
C PHE A 48 -0.68 -3.44 6.62
N GLY A 49 0.38 -3.73 5.84
CA GLY A 49 0.39 -3.52 4.40
C GLY A 49 -0.76 -4.20 3.66
N SER A 50 -1.02 -5.48 3.96
CA SER A 50 -2.12 -6.26 3.39
C SER A 50 -3.48 -5.58 3.59
N ARG A 51 -3.78 -5.16 4.83
CA ARG A 51 -5.07 -4.53 5.15
C ARG A 51 -5.21 -3.12 4.58
N VAL A 52 -4.09 -2.39 4.43
CA VAL A 52 -4.09 -1.08 3.75
C VAL A 52 -4.42 -1.26 2.27
N LEU A 53 -3.85 -2.28 1.63
CA LEU A 53 -4.10 -2.60 0.24
C LEU A 53 -5.53 -3.08 0.00
N ASP A 54 -6.05 -3.97 0.86
CA ASP A 54 -7.45 -4.38 0.87
C ASP A 54 -8.40 -3.18 1.00
N TYR A 55 -8.08 -2.26 1.92
CA TYR A 55 -8.86 -1.05 2.08
C TYR A 55 -8.84 -0.20 0.81
N PHE A 56 -7.68 -0.04 0.17
CA PHE A 56 -7.57 0.68 -1.09
C PHE A 56 -8.44 0.04 -2.19
N VAL A 57 -8.40 -1.28 -2.35
CA VAL A 57 -9.26 -2.01 -3.31
C VAL A 57 -10.75 -1.80 -2.98
N SER A 58 -11.12 -1.85 -1.70
CA SER A 58 -12.51 -1.62 -1.28
C SER A 58 -13.02 -0.20 -1.57
N VAL A 59 -12.13 0.81 -1.52
CA VAL A 59 -12.44 2.19 -1.92
C VAL A 59 -12.68 2.28 -3.43
N LEU A 60 -11.88 1.59 -4.25
CA LEU A 60 -12.10 1.52 -5.70
C LEU A 60 -13.47 0.90 -6.03
N ARG A 61 -13.89 -0.12 -5.27
CA ARG A 61 -15.22 -0.76 -5.37
C ARG A 61 -16.36 0.07 -4.80
N GLY A 62 -16.08 1.26 -4.24
CA GLY A 62 -17.09 2.11 -3.60
C GLY A 62 -17.68 1.54 -2.30
N LYS A 63 -17.04 0.54 -1.69
CA LYS A 63 -17.47 -0.06 -0.42
C LYS A 63 -17.05 0.76 0.80
N ASN A 64 -15.91 1.44 0.71
CA ASN A 64 -15.36 2.29 1.77
C ASN A 64 -15.06 3.69 1.26
N ALA A 65 -15.05 4.67 2.17
CA ALA A 65 -14.76 6.06 1.85
C ALA A 65 -13.23 6.32 1.81
N PRO A 66 -12.72 7.13 0.87
CA PRO A 66 -11.34 7.59 0.91
C PRO A 66 -11.00 8.28 2.23
N GLY A 67 -9.77 8.09 2.73
CA GLY A 67 -9.26 8.77 3.92
C GLY A 67 -9.72 8.21 5.27
N GLN A 68 -10.60 7.21 5.30
CA GLN A 68 -11.15 6.63 6.54
C GLN A 68 -10.54 5.25 6.87
N CYS A 69 -9.32 4.95 6.44
CA CYS A 69 -8.70 3.66 6.69
C CYS A 69 -8.30 3.53 8.18
N PRO A 70 -8.97 2.69 8.98
CA PRO A 70 -8.65 2.56 10.40
C PRO A 70 -7.26 1.94 10.62
N VAL A 71 -6.81 1.11 9.69
CA VAL A 71 -5.47 0.48 9.73
C VAL A 71 -4.38 1.53 9.71
N ILE A 72 -4.53 2.60 8.91
CA ILE A 72 -3.57 3.71 8.87
C ILE A 72 -3.46 4.38 10.24
N SER A 73 -4.58 4.60 10.94
CA SER A 73 -4.55 5.20 12.29
C SER A 73 -3.77 4.32 13.28
N VAL A 74 -3.98 3.00 13.25
CA VAL A 74 -3.25 2.07 14.12
C VAL A 74 -1.76 2.00 13.73
N MET A 75 -1.47 1.97 12.43
CA MET A 75 -0.11 1.96 11.89
C MET A 75 0.67 3.21 12.29
N LEU A 76 0.06 4.40 12.18
CA LEU A 76 0.67 5.67 12.60
C LEU A 76 1.00 5.67 14.10
N HIS A 77 0.12 5.14 14.93
CA HIS A 77 0.36 5.02 16.37
C HIS A 77 1.53 4.07 16.69
N PHE A 78 1.61 2.94 15.99
CA PHE A 78 2.71 1.99 16.09
C PHE A 78 4.04 2.62 15.63
N PHE A 79 4.04 3.27 14.47
CA PHE A 79 5.18 3.97 13.89
C PHE A 79 5.70 5.09 14.78
N GLN A 80 4.80 5.88 15.38
CA GLN A 80 5.17 6.90 16.35
C GLN A 80 5.94 6.31 17.54
N ARG A 81 5.47 5.19 18.10
CA ARG A 81 6.15 4.49 19.22
C ARG A 81 7.51 3.92 18.83
N ARG A 82 7.72 3.64 17.54
CA ARG A 82 8.99 3.15 16.98
C ARG A 82 9.88 4.28 16.43
N GLY A 83 9.48 5.54 16.60
CA GLY A 83 10.26 6.71 16.16
C GLY A 83 10.33 6.89 14.64
N ILE A 84 9.36 6.35 13.88
CA ILE A 84 9.18 6.71 12.46
C ILE A 84 8.55 8.09 12.40
N LYS A 85 9.16 8.99 11.63
CA LYS A 85 8.69 10.35 11.40
C LYS A 85 7.67 10.39 10.26
N LEU A 86 6.84 11.43 10.21
CA LEU A 86 5.78 11.56 9.20
C LEU A 86 6.30 11.61 7.75
N ASP A 87 7.46 12.22 7.51
CA ASP A 87 8.13 12.22 6.21
C ASP A 87 8.55 10.79 5.78
N GLU A 88 9.00 9.98 6.73
CA GLU A 88 9.32 8.58 6.49
C GLU A 88 8.06 7.73 6.27
N VAL A 89 6.98 8.00 7.00
CA VAL A 89 5.67 7.37 6.71
C VAL A 89 5.24 7.70 5.28
N PHE A 90 5.39 8.96 4.86
CA PHE A 90 5.09 9.37 3.49
C PHE A 90 5.91 8.58 2.48
N HIS A 91 7.19 8.33 2.73
CA HIS A 91 8.02 7.48 1.88
C HIS A 91 7.54 6.01 1.85
N ILE A 92 7.14 5.44 2.99
CA ILE A 92 6.59 4.08 3.06
C ILE A 92 5.29 3.97 2.24
N CYS A 93 4.37 4.92 2.39
CA CYS A 93 3.11 4.96 1.63
C CYS A 93 3.33 5.25 0.14
N SER A 94 4.32 6.10 -0.19
CA SER A 94 4.72 6.36 -1.58
C SER A 94 5.30 5.09 -2.22
N GLY A 95 5.99 4.25 -1.44
CA GLY A 95 6.41 2.91 -1.86
C GLY A 95 5.24 2.08 -2.37
N MET A 96 4.12 2.03 -1.63
CA MET A 96 2.90 1.34 -2.07
C MET A 96 2.37 1.89 -3.40
N ARG A 97 2.24 3.23 -3.48
CA ARG A 97 1.74 3.90 -4.69
C ARG A 97 2.61 3.56 -5.90
N ASN A 98 3.93 3.61 -5.74
CA ASN A 98 4.86 3.33 -6.82
C ASN A 98 4.80 1.86 -7.23
N THR A 99 4.71 0.93 -6.27
CA THR A 99 4.49 -0.49 -6.56
C THR A 99 3.23 -0.73 -7.39
N ILE A 100 2.11 -0.08 -7.03
CA ILE A 100 0.87 -0.18 -7.82
C ILE A 100 1.09 0.33 -9.25
N VAL A 101 1.73 1.49 -9.41
CA VAL A 101 2.00 2.07 -10.72
C VAL A 101 2.91 1.17 -11.55
N ASP A 102 3.98 0.66 -10.98
CA ASP A 102 4.93 -0.23 -11.64
C ASP A 102 4.22 -1.48 -12.20
N ILE A 103 3.40 -2.14 -11.37
CA ILE A 103 2.63 -3.33 -11.78
C ILE A 103 1.61 -3.00 -12.88
N LEU A 104 0.92 -1.87 -12.80
CA LEU A 104 -0.01 -1.47 -13.85
C LEU A 104 0.71 -1.22 -15.18
N LEU A 105 1.90 -0.61 -15.14
CA LEU A 105 2.72 -0.40 -16.33
C LEU A 105 3.24 -1.72 -16.92
N GLU A 106 3.68 -2.65 -16.08
CA GLU A 106 4.09 -4.01 -16.49
C GLU A 106 2.96 -4.79 -17.17
N LEU A 107 1.72 -4.60 -16.71
CA LEU A 107 0.52 -5.16 -17.33
C LEU A 107 0.07 -4.41 -18.60
N GLY A 108 0.81 -3.39 -19.04
CA GLY A 108 0.49 -2.59 -20.22
C GLY A 108 -0.66 -1.60 -20.03
N ILE A 109 -1.09 -1.36 -18.79
CA ILE A 109 -2.19 -0.45 -18.46
C ILE A 109 -1.60 0.96 -18.35
N LYS A 110 -1.75 1.73 -19.41
CA LYS A 110 -1.31 3.12 -19.45
C LYS A 110 -2.44 4.03 -18.98
N HIS A 111 -2.11 4.97 -18.10
CA HIS A 111 -2.96 6.12 -17.85
C HIS A 111 -2.80 7.06 -19.05
N SER A 112 -3.80 7.07 -19.94
CA SER A 112 -3.99 8.14 -20.92
C SER A 112 -4.56 9.38 -20.25
#